data_AF-A0A1F7GGT7-F1
#
_entry.id   AF-A0A1F7GGT7-F1
#
_cell.length_a   1.000
_cell.length_b   1.000
_cell.length_c   1.000
_cell.angle_alpha   90.00
_cell.angle_beta   90.00
_cell.angle_gamma   90.00
#
_symmetry.space_group_name_H-M   'P 1'
#
loop_
_entity.id
_entity.type
_entity.pdbx_description
1 polymer ?
#
loop_
_entity_poly.entity_id
_entity_poly.type
_entity_poly.pdbx_seq_one_letter_code
_entity_poly.pdbx_strand_id
1 'polypeptide(L)'
;MKVIICGSISAVDEILRVKKELEKKGHEVEIPEGVKRIEIKSKTNASTEERADIKIKYDLIRGYYEKMKRYDVALIVNPEKKGIKGYIGGNTLIEMAFAHILQKPLFCLYAVPDMNYASEIIAMQPYCITWKIKQDKNQCKIKNFQESVLL
;
A
#
# COMPACT_ATOMS: atom_id res chain seq x y z
N MET A 1 -1.15 -9.93 -14.21
CA MET A 1 -0.52 -8.63 -13.95
C MET A 1 0.40 -8.71 -12.75
N LYS A 2 1.33 -7.78 -12.67
CA LYS A 2 2.27 -7.57 -11.57
C LYS A 2 1.70 -6.51 -10.63
N VAL A 3 1.36 -6.89 -9.40
CA VAL A 3 0.81 -6.01 -8.37
C VAL A 3 1.85 -5.75 -7.29
N ILE A 4 2.15 -4.48 -7.00
CA ILE A 4 3.01 -4.11 -5.87
C ILE A 4 2.15 -3.60 -4.72
N ILE A 5 2.21 -4.28 -3.58
CA ILE A 5 1.42 -3.94 -2.39
C ILE A 5 2.20 -2.96 -1.52
N CYS A 6 1.67 -1.77 -1.33
CA CYS A 6 2.19 -0.79 -0.40
C CYS A 6 1.37 -0.83 0.90
N GLY A 7 2.03 -0.68 2.05
CA GLY A 7 1.33 -0.75 3.33
C GLY A 7 2.26 -0.77 4.53
N SER A 8 1.69 -0.45 5.69
CA SER A 8 2.45 -0.49 6.94
C SER A 8 2.82 -1.93 7.30
N ILE A 9 4.02 -2.16 7.82
CA ILE A 9 4.42 -3.48 8.35
C ILE A 9 3.46 -3.97 9.45
N SER A 10 2.80 -3.06 10.17
CA SER A 10 1.77 -3.44 11.15
C SER A 10 0.52 -4.08 10.53
N ALA A 11 0.33 -3.96 9.22
CA ALA A 11 -0.76 -4.60 8.47
C ALA A 11 -0.30 -5.94 7.82
N VAL A 12 0.76 -6.56 8.36
CA VAL A 12 1.37 -7.77 7.79
C VAL A 12 0.38 -8.88 7.50
N ASP A 13 -0.55 -9.17 8.41
CA ASP A 13 -1.48 -10.28 8.24
C ASP A 13 -2.44 -10.01 7.07
N GLU A 14 -2.90 -8.77 6.92
CA GLU A 14 -3.75 -8.40 5.80
C GLU A 14 -2.99 -8.32 4.48
N ILE A 15 -1.74 -7.85 4.49
CA ILE A 15 -0.86 -7.86 3.31
C ILE A 15 -0.64 -9.30 2.82
N LEU A 16 -0.36 -10.24 3.73
CA LEU A 16 -0.16 -11.65 3.39
C LEU A 16 -1.46 -12.30 2.89
N ARG A 17 -2.60 -11.97 3.52
CA ARG A 17 -3.93 -12.42 3.06
C ARG A 17 -4.20 -11.94 1.64
N VAL A 18 -4.04 -10.65 1.38
CA VAL A 18 -4.29 -10.04 0.06
C VAL A 18 -3.34 -10.60 -1.00
N LYS A 19 -2.05 -10.75 -0.67
CA LYS A 19 -1.07 -11.38 -1.56
C LYS A 19 -1.54 -12.77 -1.99
N LYS A 20 -1.90 -13.63 -1.04
CA LYS A 20 -2.38 -14.99 -1.32
C LYS A 20 -3.60 -15.00 -2.24
N GLU A 21 -4.55 -14.10 -2.02
CA GLU A 21 -5.76 -14.03 -2.84
C GLU A 21 -5.49 -13.52 -4.26
N LEU A 22 -4.56 -12.58 -4.43
CA LEU A 22 -4.13 -12.10 -5.75
C LEU A 22 -3.32 -13.18 -6.50
N GLU A 23 -2.44 -13.90 -5.82
CA GLU A 23 -1.65 -14.99 -6.42
C GLU A 23 -2.54 -16.15 -6.88
N LYS A 24 -3.56 -16.52 -6.09
CA LYS A 24 -4.59 -17.50 -6.50
C LYS A 24 -5.33 -17.10 -7.78
N LYS A 25 -5.40 -15.80 -8.08
CA LYS A 25 -6.01 -15.25 -9.30
C LYS A 25 -5.00 -15.10 -10.45
N GLY A 26 -3.78 -15.64 -10.32
CA GLY A 26 -2.76 -15.62 -11.37
C GLY A 26 -1.97 -14.31 -11.47
N HIS A 27 -1.92 -13.50 -10.41
CA HIS A 27 -1.12 -12.29 -10.37
C HIS A 27 0.25 -12.53 -9.73
N GLU A 28 1.28 -11.84 -10.24
CA GLU A 28 2.60 -11.77 -9.59
C GLU A 28 2.55 -10.63 -8.55
N VAL A 29 2.96 -10.88 -7.31
CA VAL A 29 2.73 -9.91 -6.21
C VAL A 29 4.01 -9.62 -5.42
N GLU A 30 4.42 -8.35 -5.40
CA GLU A 30 5.47 -7.84 -4.51
C GLU A 30 4.85 -7.23 -3.25
N ILE A 31 5.55 -7.37 -2.12
CA ILE A 31 5.15 -6.83 -0.81
C ILE A 31 6.33 -6.09 -0.16
N PRO A 32 6.10 -5.23 0.85
CA PRO A 32 7.18 -4.46 1.46
C PRO A 32 8.26 -5.35 2.07
N GLU A 33 9.53 -4.94 1.99
CA GLU A 33 10.66 -5.71 2.54
C GLU A 33 10.51 -6.03 4.03
N GLY A 34 9.92 -5.11 4.79
CA GLY A 34 9.64 -5.32 6.21
C GLY A 34 8.59 -6.39 6.51
N VAL A 35 7.84 -6.86 5.51
CA VAL A 35 6.97 -8.04 5.64
C VAL A 35 7.74 -9.33 5.40
N LYS A 36 8.75 -9.30 4.52
CA LYS A 36 9.55 -10.47 4.11
C LYS A 36 10.70 -10.77 5.07
N ARG A 37 11.34 -9.74 5.63
CA ARG A 37 12.56 -9.85 6.43
C ARG A 37 12.25 -9.71 7.92
N ILE A 38 12.51 -10.78 8.67
CA ILE A 38 12.30 -10.83 10.12
C ILE A 38 13.10 -9.72 10.83
N GLU A 39 14.33 -9.47 10.39
CA GLU A 39 15.23 -8.42 10.90
C GLU A 39 14.61 -7.01 10.85
N ILE A 40 13.86 -6.72 9.80
CA ILE A 40 13.20 -5.42 9.61
C ILE A 40 11.88 -5.41 10.38
N LYS A 41 11.14 -6.53 10.37
CA LYS A 41 9.86 -6.69 11.07
C LYS A 41 10.01 -6.53 12.58
N SER A 42 11.06 -7.08 13.18
CA SER A 42 11.33 -7.02 14.62
C SER A 42 11.61 -5.59 15.12
N LYS A 43 11.98 -4.68 14.23
CA LYS A 43 12.31 -3.28 14.53
C LYS A 43 11.12 -2.33 14.33
N THR A 44 9.90 -2.85 14.27
CA THR A 44 8.68 -2.03 14.16
C THR A 44 8.43 -1.15 15.39
N ASN A 45 8.86 -1.59 16.57
CA ASN A 45 8.80 -0.85 17.84
C ASN A 45 10.13 -0.17 18.21
N ALA A 46 11.11 -0.16 17.30
CA ALA A 46 12.41 0.46 17.49
C ALA A 46 12.31 2.00 17.46
N SER A 47 13.39 2.68 17.88
CA SER A 47 13.44 4.15 17.83
C SER A 47 13.34 4.69 16.40
N THR A 48 13.10 5.99 16.25
CA THR A 48 13.05 6.63 14.93
C THR A 48 14.39 6.48 14.21
N GLU A 49 15.50 6.63 14.93
CA GLU A 49 16.88 6.53 14.45
C GLU A 49 17.15 5.10 13.97
N GLU A 50 16.87 4.08 14.78
CA GLU A 50 17.06 2.68 14.39
C GLU A 50 16.25 2.31 13.13
N ARG A 51 15.02 2.82 13.03
CA ARG A 51 14.17 2.62 11.86
C ARG A 51 14.68 3.37 10.63
N ALA A 52 15.37 4.50 10.81
CA ALA A 52 16.01 5.23 9.74
C ALA A 52 17.27 4.49 9.26
N ASP A 53 18.12 4.03 10.19
CA ASP A 53 19.34 3.27 9.90
C ASP A 53 19.05 2.02 9.07
N ILE A 54 17.98 1.28 9.40
CA ILE A 54 17.56 0.11 8.63
C ILE A 54 17.13 0.51 7.20
N LYS A 55 16.38 1.60 7.05
CA LYS A 55 15.97 2.08 5.71
C LYS A 55 17.17 2.52 4.88
N ILE A 56 18.16 3.16 5.50
CA ILE A 56 19.39 3.59 4.85
C ILE A 56 20.23 2.37 4.46
N LYS A 57 20.50 1.48 5.43
CA LYS A 57 21.32 0.27 5.24
C LYS A 57 20.84 -0.61 4.09
N TYR A 58 19.53 -0.79 3.96
CA TYR A 58 18.94 -1.63 2.91
C TYR A 58 18.38 -0.81 1.73
N ASP A 59 18.63 0.51 1.69
CA ASP A 59 18.12 1.46 0.70
C ASP A 59 16.62 1.26 0.38
N LEU A 60 15.80 1.05 1.43
CA LEU A 60 14.45 0.53 1.29
C LEU A 60 13.54 1.44 0.44
N ILE A 61 13.73 2.76 0.54
CA ILE A 61 12.92 3.73 -0.18
C ILE A 61 13.20 3.66 -1.68
N ARG A 62 14.47 3.80 -2.10
CA ARG A 62 14.85 3.72 -3.52
C ARG A 62 14.64 2.32 -4.07
N GLY A 63 14.97 1.29 -3.30
CA GLY A 63 14.76 -0.11 -3.69
C GLY A 63 13.30 -0.42 -3.97
N TYR A 64 12.35 0.11 -3.19
CA TYR A 64 10.93 -0.08 -3.44
C TYR A 64 10.42 0.72 -4.65
N TYR A 65 10.92 1.95 -4.84
CA TYR A 65 10.69 2.73 -6.06
C TYR A 65 11.15 1.99 -7.33
N GLU A 66 12.38 1.45 -7.33
CA GLU A 66 12.91 0.70 -8.48
C GLU A 66 12.09 -0.56 -8.80
N LYS A 67 11.58 -1.24 -7.76
CA LYS A 67 10.63 -2.34 -7.95
C LYS A 67 9.35 -1.85 -8.60
N MET A 68 8.75 -0.79 -8.06
CA MET A 68 7.46 -0.26 -8.54
C MET A 68 7.45 0.05 -10.03
N LYS A 69 8.59 0.48 -10.61
CA LYS A 69 8.72 0.68 -12.07
C LYS A 69 8.35 -0.56 -12.89
N ARG A 70 8.70 -1.75 -12.41
CA ARG A 70 8.50 -3.05 -13.07
C ARG A 70 7.13 -3.69 -12.83
N TYR A 71 6.29 -3.02 -12.04
CA TYR A 71 4.96 -3.52 -11.68
C TYR A 71 3.88 -2.72 -12.40
N ASP A 72 2.74 -3.35 -12.66
CA ASP A 72 1.67 -2.77 -13.47
C ASP A 72 0.81 -1.83 -12.63
N VAL A 73 0.57 -2.17 -11.36
CA VAL A 73 -0.38 -1.50 -10.46
C VAL A 73 0.17 -1.44 -9.03
N ALA A 74 -0.10 -0.33 -8.35
CA ALA A 74 0.11 -0.19 -6.90
C ALA A 74 -1.19 -0.43 -6.13
N LEU A 75 -1.17 -1.35 -5.16
CA LEU A 75 -2.29 -1.61 -4.26
C LEU A 75 -1.93 -1.23 -2.82
N ILE A 76 -2.68 -0.29 -2.25
CA ILE A 76 -2.55 0.17 -0.88
C ILE A 76 -3.39 -0.71 0.03
N VAL A 77 -2.74 -1.44 0.93
CA VAL A 77 -3.38 -2.22 2.00
C VAL A 77 -3.35 -1.37 3.27
N ASN A 78 -4.46 -0.66 3.50
CA ASN A 78 -4.64 0.34 4.56
C ASN A 78 -5.75 -0.03 5.55
N PRO A 79 -5.65 -1.14 6.31
CA PRO A 79 -6.64 -1.43 7.34
C PRO A 79 -6.67 -0.38 8.44
N GLU A 80 -7.67 -0.52 9.32
CA GLU A 80 -7.76 0.31 10.51
C GLU A 80 -6.48 0.23 11.36
N LYS A 81 -6.02 1.40 11.79
CA LYS A 81 -4.88 1.54 12.69
C LYS A 81 -5.08 2.77 13.55
N LYS A 82 -4.78 2.67 14.86
CA LYS A 82 -4.97 3.76 15.83
C LYS A 82 -6.41 4.32 15.85
N GLY A 83 -7.41 3.45 15.65
CA GLY A 83 -8.82 3.86 15.58
C GLY A 83 -9.22 4.59 14.29
N ILE A 84 -8.32 4.68 13.30
CA ILE A 84 -8.58 5.35 12.02
C ILE A 84 -8.72 4.28 10.95
N LYS A 85 -9.95 4.03 10.49
CA LYS A 85 -10.23 3.13 9.37
C LYS A 85 -9.62 3.69 8.09
N GLY A 86 -8.90 2.87 7.31
CA GLY A 86 -8.26 3.36 6.09
C GLY A 86 -6.90 4.04 6.31
N TYR A 87 -6.34 3.99 7.53
CA TYR A 87 -5.12 4.72 7.90
C TYR A 87 -3.97 4.50 6.91
N ILE A 88 -3.41 5.60 6.42
CA ILE A 88 -2.21 5.62 5.57
C ILE A 88 -1.07 6.24 6.38
N GLY A 89 0.03 5.52 6.54
CA GLY A 89 1.21 6.03 7.23
C GLY A 89 2.18 6.77 6.29
N GLY A 90 3.09 7.58 6.84
CA GLY A 90 4.02 8.39 6.05
C GLY A 90 4.87 7.61 5.04
N ASN A 91 5.30 6.38 5.35
CA ASN A 91 5.99 5.53 4.37
C ASN A 91 5.09 5.17 3.19
N THR A 92 3.84 4.80 3.46
CA THR A 92 2.85 4.45 2.43
C THR A 92 2.45 5.68 1.61
N LEU A 93 2.38 6.87 2.20
CA LEU A 93 2.17 8.12 1.46
C LEU A 93 3.30 8.37 0.44
N ILE A 94 4.56 8.12 0.80
CA ILE A 94 5.71 8.22 -0.12
C ILE A 94 5.57 7.19 -1.26
N GLU A 95 5.20 5.95 -0.93
CA GLU A 95 4.97 4.89 -1.93
C GLU A 95 3.81 5.24 -2.89
N MET A 96 2.76 5.91 -2.40
CA MET A 96 1.67 6.43 -3.24
C MET A 96 2.17 7.53 -4.18
N ALA A 97 3.03 8.43 -3.71
CA ALA A 97 3.65 9.46 -4.55
C ALA A 97 4.49 8.81 -5.66
N PHE A 98 5.24 7.75 -5.37
CA PHE A 98 5.98 7.00 -6.41
C PHE A 98 5.05 6.45 -7.48
N ALA A 99 3.93 5.84 -7.09
CA ALA A 99 2.95 5.32 -8.04
C ALA A 99 2.38 6.43 -8.91
N HIS A 100 2.06 7.59 -8.31
CA HIS A 100 1.53 8.75 -9.02
C HIS A 100 2.51 9.30 -10.07
N ILE A 101 3.78 9.52 -9.70
CA ILE A 101 4.80 10.06 -10.61
C ILE A 101 5.10 9.06 -11.74
N LEU A 102 5.04 7.75 -11.44
CA LEU A 102 5.18 6.67 -12.43
C LEU A 102 3.91 6.42 -13.25
N GLN A 103 2.84 7.21 -13.04
CA GLN A 103 1.53 7.06 -13.69
C GLN A 103 0.94 5.65 -13.56
N LYS A 104 1.23 4.97 -12.46
CA LYS A 104 0.69 3.64 -12.16
C LYS A 104 -0.75 3.77 -11.67
N PRO A 105 -1.67 2.89 -12.11
CA PRO A 105 -2.96 2.72 -11.46
C PRO A 105 -2.76 2.48 -9.96
N LEU A 106 -3.39 3.32 -9.15
CA LEU A 106 -3.27 3.34 -7.70
C LEU A 106 -4.60 2.93 -7.08
N PHE A 107 -4.62 1.82 -6.36
CA PHE A 107 -5.83 1.29 -5.72
C PHE A 107 -5.69 1.30 -4.20
N CYS A 108 -6.75 1.64 -3.47
CA CYS A 108 -6.81 1.55 -2.01
C CYS A 108 -7.83 0.49 -1.59
N LEU A 109 -7.43 -0.40 -0.69
CA LEU A 109 -8.31 -1.45 -0.17
C LEU A 109 -9.43 -0.90 0.72
N TYR A 110 -9.14 0.18 1.44
CA TYR A 110 -10.09 0.91 2.26
C TYR A 110 -10.15 2.37 1.81
N ALA A 111 -11.28 3.03 2.06
CA ALA A 111 -11.47 4.46 1.80
C ALA A 111 -10.36 5.27 2.47
N VAL A 112 -9.95 6.35 1.80
CA VAL A 112 -9.03 7.33 2.39
C VAL A 112 -9.76 7.98 3.56
N PRO A 113 -9.20 7.99 4.78
CA PRO A 113 -9.79 8.68 5.91
C PRO A 113 -9.50 10.17 5.87
N ASP A 114 -10.25 10.91 6.67
CA ASP A 114 -9.91 12.30 6.98
C ASP A 114 -8.62 12.35 7.83
N MET A 115 -7.59 12.96 7.27
CA MET A 115 -6.25 13.10 7.83
C MET A 115 -5.67 14.45 7.42
N ASN A 116 -4.70 14.97 8.16
CA ASN A 116 -4.08 16.26 7.88
C ASN A 116 -3.34 16.34 6.51
N TYR A 117 -3.12 15.20 5.85
CA TYR A 117 -2.56 15.10 4.49
C TYR A 117 -3.50 14.33 3.52
N ALA A 118 -4.80 14.29 3.81
CA ALA A 118 -5.77 13.65 2.93
C ALA A 118 -5.84 14.34 1.56
N SER A 119 -5.59 15.65 1.50
CA SER A 119 -5.62 16.43 0.25
C SER A 119 -4.59 15.92 -0.76
N GLU A 120 -3.39 15.57 -0.31
CA GLU A 120 -2.30 15.01 -1.10
C GLU A 120 -2.69 13.64 -1.63
N ILE A 121 -3.30 12.80 -0.79
CA ILE A 121 -3.77 11.47 -1.18
C ILE A 121 -4.87 11.57 -2.24
N ILE A 122 -5.85 12.47 -2.04
CA ILE A 122 -6.97 12.69 -2.97
C ILE A 122 -6.44 13.21 -4.31
N ALA A 123 -5.46 14.12 -4.30
CA ALA A 123 -4.82 14.67 -5.49
C ALA A 123 -4.09 13.60 -6.34
N MET A 124 -3.61 12.52 -5.71
CA MET A 124 -3.05 11.35 -6.42
C MET A 124 -4.12 10.50 -7.12
N GLN A 125 -5.41 10.80 -6.88
CA GLN A 125 -6.58 10.16 -7.50
C GLN A 125 -6.58 8.61 -7.41
N PRO A 126 -6.44 8.03 -6.21
CA PRO A 126 -6.56 6.59 -6.05
C PRO A 126 -7.97 6.10 -6.45
N TYR A 127 -8.09 4.80 -6.68
CA TYR A 127 -9.36 4.09 -6.81
C TYR A 127 -9.60 3.23 -5.57
N CYS A 128 -10.73 3.40 -4.90
CA CYS A 128 -11.08 2.51 -3.79
C CYS A 128 -11.73 1.23 -4.31
N ILE A 129 -11.28 0.09 -3.76
CA ILE A 129 -11.77 -1.23 -4.13
C ILE A 129 -12.47 -1.91 -2.96
N THR A 130 -13.64 -2.48 -3.22
CA THR A 130 -14.40 -3.24 -2.23
C THR A 130 -14.15 -4.73 -2.43
N TRP A 131 -13.28 -5.34 -1.61
CA TRP A 131 -13.04 -6.79 -1.69
C TRP A 131 -14.18 -7.62 -1.07
N LYS A 132 -14.92 -7.10 -0.08
CA LYS A 132 -16.21 -7.63 0.46
C LYS A 132 -16.76 -6.87 1.70
N ILE A 133 -16.36 -5.63 1.95
CA ILE A 133 -16.77 -4.89 3.16
C ILE A 133 -17.64 -3.70 2.72
N LYS A 134 -18.84 -3.56 3.30
CA LYS A 134 -19.69 -2.36 3.14
C LYS A 134 -18.85 -1.12 3.44
N GLN A 135 -18.55 -0.33 2.42
CA GLN A 135 -17.83 0.93 2.55
C GLN A 135 -18.83 2.07 2.73
N ASP A 136 -18.47 3.03 3.59
CA ASP A 136 -19.03 4.38 3.54
C ASP A 136 -18.38 5.10 2.35
N LYS A 137 -19.20 5.58 1.42
CA LYS A 137 -18.82 5.97 0.06
C LYS A 137 -18.08 7.31 -0.07
N ASN A 138 -17.55 7.86 1.01
CA ASN A 138 -17.08 9.23 0.96
C ASN A 138 -15.55 9.23 0.85
N GLN A 139 -15.03 9.96 -0.15
CA GLN A 139 -13.62 10.39 -0.35
C GLN A 139 -12.81 9.74 -1.48
N CYS A 140 -13.34 8.82 -2.31
CA CYS A 140 -12.56 8.25 -3.42
C CYS A 140 -13.41 7.74 -4.61
N LYS A 141 -12.83 7.67 -5.82
CA LYS A 141 -13.48 7.07 -6.99
C LYS A 141 -13.62 5.56 -6.75
N ILE A 142 -14.85 5.05 -6.72
CA ILE A 142 -15.12 3.62 -6.54
C ILE A 142 -14.95 2.91 -7.88
N LYS A 143 -14.11 1.88 -7.92
CA LYS A 143 -14.05 0.92 -9.04
C LYS A 143 -14.18 -0.50 -8.51
N ASN A 144 -14.98 -1.32 -9.18
CA ASN A 144 -14.91 -2.76 -8.98
C ASN A 144 -13.55 -3.25 -9.44
N PHE A 145 -12.75 -3.78 -8.52
CA PHE A 145 -11.41 -4.28 -8.84
C PHE A 145 -11.43 -5.34 -9.95
N GLN A 146 -12.51 -6.14 -10.05
CA GLN A 146 -12.66 -7.13 -11.11
C GLN A 146 -12.94 -6.51 -12.49
N GLU A 147 -13.65 -5.37 -12.56
CA GLU A 147 -13.98 -4.70 -13.83
C GLU A 147 -12.81 -3.81 -14.30
N SER A 148 -11.99 -3.30 -13.38
CA SER A 148 -10.83 -2.45 -13.69
C SER A 148 -9.57 -3.22 -14.10
N VAL A 149 -9.59 -4.55 -14.00
CA VAL A 149 -8.49 -5.48 -14.33
C VAL A 149 -8.72 -6.15 -15.70
N LEU A 150 -9.87 -5.89 -16.34
CA LEU A 150 -10.29 -6.40 -17.66
C LEU A 150 -10.14 -5.36 -18.80
N LEU A 151 -9.54 -4.20 -18.53
CA LEU A 151 -9.21 -3.17 -19.52
C LEU A 151 -7.71 -2.89 -19.52
#